data_AF-A0A533XN77-F1
#
_entry.id   AF-A0A533XN77-F1
#
_cell.length_a   1.000
_cell.length_b   1.000
_cell.length_c   1.000
_cell.angle_alpha   90.00
_cell.angle_beta   90.00
_cell.angle_gamma   90.00
#
_symmetry.space_group_name_H-M   'P 1'
#
loop_
_entity.id
_entity.type
_entity.pdbx_description
1 polymer ?
#
loop_
_entity_poly.entity_id
_entity_poly.type
_entity_poly.pdbx_seq_one_letter_code
_entity_poly.pdbx_strand_id
1 'polypeptide(L)'
;MRKPTSSAKLAIMGIMFFAAGLIVPGNAMANTDHWCDVITKELINQQQIYPDSNFEPYLAKLKAVRTALDWKDNQTVQKEMGQFFSMLLNQAHGINDAAAARGLSTALMVTPIQEYKIPILKYALALPQPFYTAAQ
;
A
#
# COMPACT_ATOMS: atom_id res chain seq x y z
N MET A 1 26.81 -47.14 -68.67
CA MET A 1 25.98 -47.43 -67.47
C MET A 1 26.91 -47.70 -66.30
N ARG A 2 26.53 -47.20 -65.10
CA ARG A 2 27.17 -47.34 -63.77
C ARG A 2 28.36 -46.42 -63.43
N LYS A 3 28.03 -45.44 -62.58
CA LYS A 3 28.86 -44.57 -61.71
C LYS A 3 29.77 -45.45 -60.82
N PRO A 4 30.92 -44.98 -60.26
CA PRO A 4 30.86 -44.12 -59.06
C PRO A 4 32.08 -43.22 -58.74
N THR A 5 31.89 -42.43 -57.67
CA THR A 5 32.85 -41.88 -56.69
C THR A 5 33.51 -40.51 -56.92
N SER A 6 33.33 -39.70 -55.86
CA SER A 6 34.14 -38.61 -55.32
C SER A 6 34.64 -37.52 -56.26
N SER A 7 34.16 -36.30 -56.04
CA SER A 7 34.95 -35.27 -55.33
C SER A 7 34.29 -33.89 -55.44
N ALA A 8 34.69 -33.03 -54.50
CA ALA A 8 34.51 -31.58 -54.49
C ALA A 8 33.18 -31.06 -53.94
N LYS A 9 33.26 -30.74 -52.64
CA LYS A 9 33.01 -29.39 -52.09
C LYS A 9 31.79 -28.69 -52.68
N LEU A 10 30.70 -28.61 -51.90
CA LEU A 10 29.96 -27.36 -51.80
C LEU A 10 29.00 -27.45 -50.60
N ALA A 11 29.06 -26.41 -49.77
CA ALA A 11 27.95 -25.79 -49.02
C ALA A 11 26.84 -26.73 -48.52
N ILE A 12 26.52 -26.78 -47.24
CA ILE A 12 25.76 -25.71 -46.57
C ILE A 12 25.95 -25.98 -45.07
N MET A 13 26.81 -25.20 -44.43
CA MET A 13 26.88 -25.13 -42.97
C MET A 13 25.60 -24.44 -42.52
N GLY A 14 24.82 -25.15 -41.71
CA GLY A 14 23.42 -24.87 -41.43
C GLY A 14 23.12 -23.44 -41.01
N ILE A 15 22.05 -22.93 -41.60
CA ILE A 15 21.31 -21.74 -41.18
C ILE A 15 20.79 -22.01 -39.75
N MET A 16 21.51 -21.55 -38.73
CA MET A 16 20.94 -21.31 -37.40
C MET A 16 20.40 -19.88 -37.37
N PHE A 17 19.20 -19.72 -37.89
CA PHE A 17 18.29 -18.68 -37.42
C PHE A 17 17.34 -19.39 -36.44
N PHE A 18 17.28 -18.94 -35.18
CA PHE A 18 16.01 -18.66 -34.48
C PHE A 18 16.28 -18.13 -33.06
N ALA A 19 15.70 -16.95 -32.78
CA ALA A 19 15.42 -16.30 -31.48
C ALA A 19 16.64 -15.94 -30.61
N ALA A 20 17.25 -14.75 -30.72
CA ALA A 20 16.68 -13.43 -30.41
C ALA A 20 15.87 -13.40 -29.10
N GLY A 21 16.47 -12.79 -28.06
CA GLY A 21 15.74 -11.98 -27.07
C GLY A 21 15.05 -12.70 -25.92
N LEU A 22 15.81 -13.05 -24.88
CA LEU A 22 15.29 -13.01 -23.51
C LEU A 22 15.74 -11.70 -22.88
N ILE A 23 15.21 -10.59 -23.39
CA ILE A 23 15.04 -9.40 -22.57
C ILE A 23 13.88 -9.77 -21.65
N VAL A 24 14.19 -10.15 -20.41
CA VAL A 24 13.17 -10.12 -19.37
C VAL A 24 12.87 -8.64 -19.16
N PRO A 25 11.68 -8.12 -19.52
CA PRO A 25 11.26 -6.88 -18.92
C PRO A 25 11.10 -7.21 -17.44
N GLY A 26 12.10 -6.81 -16.65
CA GLY A 26 11.89 -6.61 -15.23
C GLY A 26 10.81 -5.55 -15.15
N ASN A 27 9.55 -5.98 -15.07
CA ASN A 27 8.47 -5.13 -14.67
C ASN A 27 8.90 -4.63 -13.29
N ALA A 28 9.41 -3.40 -13.24
CA ALA A 28 9.47 -2.67 -11.99
C ALA A 28 8.06 -2.75 -11.45
N MET A 29 7.84 -3.63 -10.47
CA MET A 29 6.62 -3.61 -9.70
C MET A 29 6.61 -2.22 -9.10
N ALA A 30 5.78 -1.34 -9.66
CA ALA A 30 5.47 -0.07 -9.04
C ALA A 30 5.09 -0.44 -7.61
N ASN A 31 5.97 -0.11 -6.67
CA ASN A 31 5.74 -0.37 -5.26
C ASN A 31 4.66 0.62 -4.86
N THR A 32 3.40 0.29 -5.16
CA THR A 32 2.25 1.04 -4.68
C THR A 32 2.43 1.08 -3.18
N ASP A 33 2.69 2.28 -2.64
CA ASP A 33 2.97 2.44 -1.22
C ASP A 33 1.92 1.68 -0.41
N HIS A 34 2.38 0.81 0.48
CA HIS A 34 1.47 0.06 1.33
C HIS A 34 0.57 1.03 2.09
N TRP A 35 -0.74 0.78 2.18
CA TRP A 35 -1.73 1.74 2.68
C TRP A 35 -1.36 2.34 4.05
N CYS A 36 -0.80 1.55 4.97
CA CYS A 36 -0.33 2.02 6.27
C CYS A 36 0.81 3.04 6.16
N ASP A 37 1.69 2.89 5.17
CA ASP A 37 2.80 3.80 4.90
C ASP A 37 2.29 5.12 4.32
N VAL A 38 1.22 5.09 3.52
CA VAL A 38 0.55 6.31 3.02
C VAL A 38 0.01 7.16 4.17
N ILE A 39 -0.66 6.54 5.14
CA ILE A 39 -1.19 7.25 6.32
C ILE A 39 -0.03 7.80 7.17
N THR A 40 1.03 7.01 7.35
CA THR A 40 2.21 7.42 8.12
C THR A 40 2.87 8.64 7.50
N LYS A 41 3.06 8.65 6.17
CA LYS A 41 3.60 9.79 5.43
C LYS A 41 2.72 11.03 5.59
N GLU A 42 1.39 10.89 5.53
CA GLU A 42 0.48 12.01 5.76
C GLU A 42 0.65 12.60 7.17
N LEU A 43 0.71 11.77 8.22
CA LEU A 43 0.89 12.29 9.58
C LEU A 43 2.25 12.95 9.79
N ILE A 44 3.32 12.44 9.16
CA ILE A 44 4.63 13.10 9.18
C ILE A 44 4.56 14.47 8.49
N ASN A 45 3.85 14.58 7.36
CA ASN A 45 3.65 15.86 6.68
C ASN A 45 2.86 16.83 7.56
N GLN A 46 1.78 16.37 8.21
CA GLN A 46 1.01 17.20 9.13
C GLN A 46 1.85 17.64 10.34
N GLN A 47 2.76 16.80 10.84
CA GLN A 47 3.69 17.17 11.89
C GLN A 47 4.62 18.32 11.49
N GLN A 48 5.04 18.40 10.22
CA GLN A 48 5.82 19.55 9.73
C GLN A 48 4.99 20.85 9.69
N ILE A 49 3.69 20.75 9.44
CA ILE A 49 2.77 21.89 9.38
C ILE A 49 2.37 22.35 10.80
N TYR A 50 2.21 21.40 11.72
CA TYR A 50 1.77 21.63 13.10
C TYR A 50 2.80 21.08 14.11
N PRO A 51 3.99 21.70 14.23
CA PRO A 51 5.09 21.14 15.02
C PRO A 51 4.80 21.03 16.53
N ASP A 52 3.90 21.86 17.07
CA ASP A 52 3.52 21.85 18.50
C ASP A 52 2.45 20.79 18.82
N SER A 53 1.87 20.14 17.81
CA SER A 53 0.84 19.12 17.96
C SER A 53 1.46 17.75 18.22
N ASN A 54 0.79 16.91 19.02
CA ASN A 54 1.34 15.62 19.41
C ASN A 54 0.93 14.48 18.46
N PHE A 55 1.86 14.07 17.58
CA PHE A 55 1.65 12.98 16.61
C PHE A 55 2.19 11.62 17.10
N GLU A 56 3.03 11.59 18.13
CA GLU A 56 3.75 10.39 18.55
C GLU A 56 2.82 9.20 18.86
N PRO A 57 1.71 9.37 19.62
CA PRO A 57 0.80 8.26 19.90
C PRO A 57 0.19 7.66 18.64
N TYR A 58 -0.08 8.49 17.63
CA TYR A 58 -0.70 8.09 16.37
C TYR A 58 0.27 7.31 15.50
N LEU A 59 1.50 7.80 15.36
CA LEU A 59 2.58 7.13 14.64
C LEU A 59 2.94 5.79 15.30
N ALA A 60 2.89 5.71 16.62
CA ALA A 60 3.10 4.45 17.34
C ALA A 60 2.03 3.39 17.00
N LYS A 61 0.77 3.78 16.85
CA LYS A 61 -0.30 2.88 16.38
C LYS A 61 -0.05 2.39 14.97
N LEU A 62 0.31 3.28 14.04
CA LEU A 62 0.61 2.89 12.66
C LEU A 62 1.84 1.96 12.57
N LYS A 63 2.86 2.19 13.41
CA LYS A 63 3.99 1.27 13.52
C LYS A 63 3.55 -0.13 13.97
N ALA A 64 2.71 -0.22 14.99
CA ALA A 64 2.17 -1.49 15.47
C ALA A 64 1.32 -2.21 14.39
N VAL A 65 0.50 -1.46 13.66
CA VAL A 65 -0.26 -1.97 12.51
C VAL A 65 0.67 -2.51 11.43
N ARG A 66 1.72 -1.77 11.07
CA ARG A 66 2.70 -2.21 10.05
C ARG A 66 3.37 -3.53 10.44
N THR A 67 3.82 -3.64 11.68
CA THR A 67 4.41 -4.88 12.21
C THR A 67 3.41 -6.04 12.20
N ALA A 68 2.15 -5.80 12.59
CA ALA A 68 1.12 -6.82 12.57
C ALA A 68 0.83 -7.32 11.14
N LEU A 69 0.86 -6.43 10.15
CA LEU A 69 0.69 -6.80 8.73
C LEU A 69 1.84 -7.68 8.23
N ASP A 70 3.08 -7.37 8.59
CA ASP A 70 4.24 -8.21 8.25
C ASP A 70 4.10 -9.62 8.85
N TRP A 71 3.44 -9.74 10.00
CA TRP A 71 3.19 -11.01 10.67
C TRP A 71 1.85 -11.66 10.31
N LYS A 72 1.05 -11.03 9.44
CA LYS A 72 -0.32 -11.44 9.07
C LYS A 72 -1.25 -11.59 10.29
N ASP A 73 -1.02 -10.80 11.34
CA ASP A 73 -1.84 -10.76 12.56
C ASP A 73 -3.01 -9.79 12.38
N ASN A 74 -4.08 -10.30 11.76
CA ASN A 74 -5.27 -9.52 11.47
C ASN A 74 -5.99 -9.01 12.74
N GLN A 75 -5.86 -9.70 13.88
CA GLN A 75 -6.49 -9.27 15.14
C GLN A 75 -5.82 -8.02 15.68
N THR A 76 -4.49 -7.97 15.64
CA THR A 76 -3.73 -6.78 16.03
C THR A 76 -3.96 -5.63 15.05
N VAL A 77 -4.00 -5.89 13.74
CA VAL A 77 -4.37 -4.86 12.75
C VAL A 77 -5.74 -4.25 13.06
N GLN A 78 -6.75 -5.10 13.28
CA GLN A 78 -8.10 -4.65 13.61
C GLN A 78 -8.12 -3.77 14.87
N LYS A 79 -7.47 -4.23 15.95
CA LYS A 79 -7.45 -3.56 17.25
C LYS A 79 -6.72 -2.22 17.18
N GLU A 80 -5.48 -2.21 16.70
CA GLU A 80 -4.64 -1.01 16.73
C GLU A 80 -5.16 0.04 15.76
N MET A 81 -5.67 -0.36 14.58
CA MET A 81 -6.27 0.58 13.64
C MET A 81 -7.61 1.13 14.14
N GLY A 82 -8.41 0.31 14.84
CA GLY A 82 -9.62 0.79 15.51
C GLY A 82 -9.32 1.83 16.59
N GLN A 83 -8.27 1.63 17.37
CA GLN A 83 -7.80 2.61 18.36
C GLN A 83 -7.29 3.88 17.69
N PHE A 84 -6.50 3.76 16.63
CA PHE A 84 -6.02 4.89 15.83
C PHE A 84 -7.18 5.78 15.33
N PHE A 85 -8.20 5.17 14.72
CA PHE A 85 -9.39 5.92 14.28
C PHE A 85 -10.11 6.61 15.44
N SER A 86 -10.28 5.93 16.56
CA SER A 86 -10.89 6.52 17.76
C SER A 86 -10.10 7.71 18.30
N MET A 87 -8.76 7.61 18.30
CA MET A 87 -7.89 8.71 18.74
C MET A 87 -8.01 9.93 17.81
N LEU A 88 -8.13 9.74 16.49
CA LEU A 88 -8.28 10.86 15.55
C LEU A 88 -9.65 11.52 15.69
N LEU A 89 -10.70 10.71 15.81
CA LEU A 89 -12.08 11.20 15.99
C LEU A 89 -12.25 12.01 17.27
N ASN A 90 -11.63 11.56 18.35
CA ASN A 90 -11.71 12.22 19.65
C ASN A 90 -10.64 13.30 19.86
N GLN A 91 -9.80 13.58 18.85
CA GLN A 91 -8.66 14.49 18.96
C GLN A 91 -7.80 14.22 20.21
N ALA A 92 -7.62 12.94 20.53
CA ALA A 92 -6.98 12.51 21.76
C ALA A 92 -5.50 12.96 21.81
N HIS A 93 -4.93 12.98 23.01
CA HIS A 93 -3.48 13.22 23.19
C HIS A 93 -2.93 14.56 22.69
N GLY A 94 -3.79 15.53 22.34
CA GLY A 94 -3.36 16.89 21.97
C GLY A 94 -2.90 17.04 20.53
N ILE A 95 -3.48 16.28 19.60
CA ILE A 95 -3.31 16.54 18.16
C ILE A 95 -4.12 17.78 17.75
N ASN A 96 -3.60 18.57 16.81
CA ASN A 96 -4.34 19.67 16.20
C ASN A 96 -5.58 19.17 15.44
N ASP A 97 -6.71 19.85 15.58
CA ASP A 97 -7.99 19.50 14.95
C ASP A 97 -7.92 19.32 13.43
N ALA A 98 -7.23 20.23 12.72
CA ALA A 98 -7.09 20.16 11.27
C ALA A 98 -6.20 18.98 10.85
N ALA A 99 -5.12 18.74 11.59
CA ALA A 99 -4.27 17.57 11.38
C ALA A 99 -5.02 16.25 11.65
N ALA A 100 -5.83 16.20 12.70
CA ALA A 100 -6.65 15.04 13.04
C ALA A 100 -7.69 14.74 11.96
N ALA A 101 -8.41 15.77 11.50
CA ALA A 101 -9.39 15.65 10.42
C ALA A 101 -8.73 15.19 9.11
N ARG A 102 -7.56 15.75 8.78
CA ARG A 102 -6.81 15.37 7.59
C ARG A 102 -6.28 13.94 7.66
N GLY A 103 -5.70 13.55 8.79
CA GLY A 103 -5.23 12.19 9.03
C GLY A 103 -6.37 11.17 8.97
N LEU A 104 -7.54 11.51 9.54
CA LEU A 104 -8.75 10.68 9.50
C LEU A 104 -9.26 10.49 8.08
N SER A 105 -9.35 11.58 7.31
CA SER A 105 -9.79 11.55 5.92
C SER A 105 -8.90 10.64 5.06
N THR A 106 -7.57 10.80 5.16
CA THR A 106 -6.62 9.93 4.45
C THR A 106 -6.75 8.47 4.89
N ALA A 107 -6.83 8.21 6.20
CA ALA A 107 -6.92 6.86 6.72
C ALA A 107 -8.20 6.14 6.26
N LEU A 108 -9.35 6.81 6.23
CA LEU A 108 -10.60 6.24 5.73
C LEU A 108 -10.54 5.91 4.23
N MET A 109 -9.77 6.67 3.45
CA MET A 109 -9.65 6.48 2.01
C MET A 109 -8.80 5.26 1.63
N VAL A 110 -7.72 4.99 2.39
CA VAL A 110 -6.73 3.97 1.99
C VAL A 110 -6.80 2.68 2.80
N THR A 111 -7.44 2.70 3.98
CA THR A 111 -7.52 1.50 4.82
C THR A 111 -8.49 0.48 4.22
N PRO A 112 -8.10 -0.79 4.07
CA PRO A 112 -8.99 -1.87 3.63
C PRO A 112 -9.85 -2.36 4.80
N ILE A 113 -10.85 -1.55 5.13
CA ILE A 113 -11.66 -1.65 6.36
C ILE A 113 -12.42 -2.97 6.45
N GLN A 114 -12.98 -3.43 5.34
CA GLN A 114 -13.77 -4.66 5.28
C GLN A 114 -12.90 -5.91 5.45
N GLU A 115 -11.68 -5.88 4.88
CA GLU A 115 -10.71 -6.98 4.95
C GLU A 115 -10.31 -7.28 6.40
N TYR A 116 -9.98 -6.24 7.17
CA TYR A 116 -9.54 -6.36 8.56
C TYR A 116 -10.66 -6.19 9.59
N LYS A 117 -11.93 -6.06 9.15
CA LYS A 117 -13.10 -5.90 10.01
C LYS A 117 -12.95 -4.76 11.03
N ILE A 118 -12.32 -3.66 10.62
CA ILE A 118 -11.99 -2.55 11.52
C ILE A 118 -13.29 -1.85 11.96
N PRO A 119 -13.53 -1.68 13.27
CA PRO A 119 -14.78 -1.11 13.77
C PRO A 119 -14.79 0.41 13.63
N ILE A 120 -15.21 0.93 12.48
CA ILE A 120 -15.32 2.39 12.24
C ILE A 120 -16.66 2.93 12.70
N LEU A 121 -17.74 2.18 12.45
CA LEU A 121 -19.12 2.62 12.62
C LEU A 121 -19.54 2.82 14.09
N LYS A 122 -18.80 2.30 15.06
CA LYS A 122 -19.04 2.66 16.47
C LYS A 122 -18.68 4.11 16.79
N TYR A 123 -17.87 4.75 15.95
CA TYR A 123 -17.32 6.10 16.20
C TYR A 123 -17.69 7.12 15.10
N ALA A 124 -17.98 6.67 13.87
CA ALA A 124 -18.43 7.52 12.77
C ALA A 124 -19.88 8.05 12.92
N LEU A 125 -20.72 7.40 13.74
CA LEU A 125 -22.08 7.87 14.04
C LEU A 125 -22.14 9.19 14.81
N ALA A 126 -20.99 9.71 15.27
CA ALA A 126 -20.87 10.97 16.00
C ALA A 126 -20.36 12.16 15.15
N LEU A 127 -20.02 11.95 13.87
CA LEU A 127 -19.56 13.03 13.00
C LEU A 127 -20.72 13.67 12.20
N PRO A 128 -20.73 15.02 12.05
CA PRO A 128 -21.65 15.67 11.13
C PRO A 128 -21.42 15.13 9.71
N GLN A 129 -22.51 14.73 9.06
CA GLN A 129 -22.52 14.07 7.76
C GLN A 129 -22.24 15.08 6.64
N PRO A 130 -21.07 15.00 5.98
CA PRO A 130 -21.10 15.14 4.53
C PRO A 130 -20.36 14.03 3.76
N PHE A 131 -19.86 12.99 4.42
CA PHE A 131 -18.94 12.02 3.78
C PHE A 131 -19.57 10.71 3.29
N TYR A 132 -20.89 10.55 3.39
CA TYR A 132 -21.59 9.39 2.85
C TYR A 132 -22.59 9.80 1.77
N THR A 133 -22.09 10.24 0.61
CA THR A 133 -22.88 10.07 -0.61
C THR A 133 -22.69 8.64 -1.07
N ALA A 134 -23.61 7.77 -0.65
CA ALA A 134 -23.80 6.48 -1.27
C ALA A 134 -24.09 6.73 -2.76
N ALA A 135 -23.13 6.43 -3.63
CA ALA A 135 -23.41 6.31 -5.05
C ALA A 135 -24.23 5.02 -5.23
N GLN A 136 -25.53 5.19 -5.48
CA GLN A 136 -26.41 4.19 -6.05
C GLN A 136 -26.09 3.98 -7.52
#